data_AF-A0A2G6FLQ8-F1
#
_entry.id   AF-A0A2G6FLQ8-F1
#
_cell.length_a   1.000
_cell.length_b   1.000
_cell.length_c   1.000
_cell.angle_alpha   90.00
_cell.angle_beta   90.00
_cell.angle_gamma   90.00
#
_symmetry.space_group_name_H-M   'P 1'
#
loop_
_entity.id
_entity.type
_entity.pdbx_description
1 polymer ?
#
loop_
_entity_poly.entity_id
_entity_poly.type
_entity_poly.pdbx_seq_one_letter_code
_entity_poly.pdbx_strand_id
1 'polypeptide(L)'
;METTAYCNCASCCSWERGSWRYFKLDFWNKYISTGPARGRPYSGRTASGTYPREPSPGLFSTDSLYRPWMIVPRIIFLPWCLIPHDGTIAADTKFYPFGTRMYVPGYGWGRVEDRGRAIKGAHRIDLYFNFHSEALQWGRRKRRVTVVPPG
;
A
#
# COMPACT_ATOMS: atom_id res chain seq x y z
N MET A 1 6.65 -10.83 -12.73
CA MET A 1 5.60 -10.99 -11.71
C MET A 1 4.32 -10.37 -12.20
N GLU A 2 3.19 -10.95 -11.82
CA GLU A 2 1.88 -10.30 -11.86
C GLU A 2 1.76 -9.34 -10.68
N THR A 3 1.43 -8.09 -11.00
CA THR A 3 1.24 -7.01 -10.03
C THR A 3 -0.20 -6.55 -10.12
N THR A 4 -0.91 -6.60 -9.00
CA THR A 4 -2.20 -5.95 -8.80
C THR A 4 -2.05 -4.73 -7.90
N ALA A 5 -3.14 -4.00 -7.68
CA ALA A 5 -3.17 -2.89 -6.75
C ALA A 5 -4.36 -2.99 -5.80
N TYR A 6 -4.18 -2.49 -4.59
CA TYR A 6 -5.21 -2.39 -3.57
C TYR A 6 -5.09 -1.06 -2.81
N CYS A 7 -6.13 -0.70 -2.07
CA CYS A 7 -6.13 0.49 -1.21
C CYS A 7 -6.91 0.19 0.08
N ASN A 8 -6.98 1.15 1.00
CA ASN A 8 -7.67 0.99 2.29
C ASN A 8 -9.22 1.02 2.25
N CYS A 9 -9.82 0.92 1.07
CA CYS A 9 -11.28 0.95 0.95
C CYS A 9 -11.96 -0.34 1.43
N ALA A 10 -13.26 -0.25 1.70
CA ALA A 10 -14.09 -1.36 2.20
C ALA A 10 -14.03 -2.61 1.30
N SER A 11 -14.04 -2.43 -0.04
CA SER A 11 -14.01 -3.53 -1.00
C SER A 11 -12.66 -4.24 -1.05
N CYS A 12 -11.54 -3.50 -0.98
CA CYS A 12 -10.20 -4.07 -1.00
C CYS A 12 -9.84 -4.72 0.35
N CYS A 13 -10.18 -4.08 1.46
CA CYS A 13 -9.75 -4.49 2.79
C CYS A 13 -10.82 -5.25 3.59
N SER A 14 -11.97 -5.58 2.98
CA SER A 14 -13.04 -6.35 3.61
C SER A 14 -13.44 -5.79 4.97
N TRP A 15 -13.90 -4.53 5.00
CA TRP A 15 -14.49 -3.91 6.19
C TRP A 15 -15.80 -3.20 5.82
N GLU A 16 -16.65 -2.99 6.81
CA GLU A 16 -17.89 -2.25 6.70
C GLU A 16 -18.02 -1.23 7.83
N ARG A 17 -18.79 -0.16 7.61
CA ARG A 17 -19.10 0.81 8.66
C ARG A 17 -20.23 0.27 9.53
N GLY A 18 -20.08 0.39 10.85
CA GLY A 18 -21.05 -0.04 11.86
C GLY A 18 -21.19 -1.56 12.00
N SER A 19 -21.81 -1.99 13.10
CA SER A 19 -22.12 -3.40 13.35
C SER A 19 -23.61 -3.68 13.19
N TRP A 20 -23.96 -4.82 12.56
CA TRP A 20 -25.34 -5.30 12.51
C TRP A 20 -25.92 -5.62 13.89
N ARG A 21 -25.08 -5.85 14.90
CA ARG A 21 -25.50 -5.96 16.30
C ARG A 21 -26.20 -4.70 16.80
N TYR A 22 -25.88 -3.54 16.24
CA TYR A 22 -26.46 -2.24 16.59
C TYR A 22 -27.24 -1.64 15.43
N PHE A 23 -27.78 -2.47 14.52
CA PHE A 23 -28.52 -2.03 13.33
C PHE A 23 -27.76 -0.99 12.49
N LYS A 24 -26.41 -1.02 12.51
CA LYS A 24 -25.55 -0.03 11.85
C LYS A 24 -25.70 1.42 12.38
N LEU A 25 -26.42 1.64 13.47
CA LEU A 25 -26.60 2.93 14.15
C LEU A 25 -25.41 3.28 15.07
N ASP A 26 -24.19 2.89 14.68
CA ASP A 26 -22.99 3.21 15.44
C ASP A 26 -22.63 4.69 15.25
N PHE A 27 -23.11 5.55 16.16
CA PHE A 27 -22.85 7.00 16.18
C PHE A 27 -21.35 7.38 16.25
N TRP A 28 -20.49 6.42 16.59
CA TRP A 28 -19.05 6.61 16.75
C TRP A 28 -18.23 6.25 15.48
N ASN A 29 -18.88 6.09 14.31
CA ASN A 29 -18.21 5.81 13.03
C ASN A 29 -17.21 4.63 13.08
N LYS A 30 -17.59 3.53 13.71
CA LYS A 30 -16.73 2.36 13.88
C LYS A 30 -16.61 1.54 12.58
N TYR A 31 -15.39 1.19 12.19
CA TYR A 31 -15.12 0.26 11.10
C TYR A 31 -15.00 -1.17 11.65
N ILE A 32 -15.74 -2.11 11.05
CA ILE A 32 -15.82 -3.51 11.47
C ILE A 32 -15.34 -4.39 10.32
N SER A 33 -14.45 -5.34 10.61
CA SER A 33 -13.94 -6.27 9.62
C SER A 33 -15.06 -7.20 9.13
N THR A 34 -15.01 -7.59 7.87
CA THR A 34 -15.84 -8.64 7.26
C THR A 34 -14.98 -9.87 6.93
N GLY A 35 -15.62 -11.00 6.63
CA GLY A 35 -14.92 -12.25 6.33
C GLY A 35 -14.42 -13.00 7.58
N PRO A 36 -13.21 -13.59 7.58
CA PRO A 36 -12.73 -14.43 8.69
C PRO A 36 -12.66 -13.72 10.05
N ALA A 37 -12.47 -12.40 10.05
CA ALA A 37 -12.42 -11.57 11.26
C ALA A 37 -13.74 -10.83 11.53
N ARG A 38 -14.87 -11.32 10.99
CA ARG A 38 -16.17 -10.63 11.06
C ARG A 38 -16.52 -10.19 12.48
N GLY A 39 -16.93 -8.93 12.62
CA GLY A 39 -17.37 -8.37 13.90
C GLY A 39 -16.26 -7.75 14.76
N ARG A 40 -14.97 -7.97 14.44
CA ARG A 40 -13.85 -7.30 15.10
C ARG A 40 -13.62 -5.89 14.54
N PRO A 41 -13.13 -4.93 15.35
CA PRO A 41 -12.73 -3.61 14.85
C PRO A 41 -11.67 -3.74 13.74
N TYR A 42 -11.83 -2.98 12.66
CA TYR A 42 -10.84 -2.89 11.59
C TYR A 42 -9.80 -1.81 11.94
N SER A 43 -8.51 -2.15 11.86
CA SER A 43 -7.41 -1.27 12.27
C SER A 43 -6.75 -0.48 11.14
N GLY A 44 -6.91 -0.92 9.89
CA GLY A 44 -6.20 -0.33 8.74
C GLY A 44 -4.69 -0.63 8.71
N ARG A 45 -4.20 -1.53 9.56
CA ARG A 45 -2.79 -1.91 9.64
C ARG A 45 -2.49 -3.10 8.74
N THR A 46 -1.27 -3.13 8.22
CA THR A 46 -0.72 -4.26 7.47
C THR A 46 -0.50 -5.47 8.36
N ALA A 47 -0.26 -6.64 7.77
CA ALA A 47 0.09 -7.84 8.51
C ALA A 47 1.39 -7.74 9.34
N SER A 48 2.29 -6.81 9.01
CA SER A 48 3.48 -6.50 9.82
C SER A 48 3.20 -5.50 10.96
N GLY A 49 2.03 -4.87 10.98
CA GLY A 49 1.61 -3.90 11.99
C GLY A 49 1.85 -2.44 11.61
N THR A 50 2.41 -2.16 10.43
CA THR A 50 2.59 -0.79 9.91
C THR A 50 1.30 -0.23 9.32
N TYR A 51 1.27 1.09 9.09
CA TYR A 51 0.24 1.70 8.25
C TYR A 51 0.69 1.66 6.80
N PRO A 52 -0.16 1.16 5.89
CA PRO A 52 0.23 1.07 4.49
C PRO A 52 0.36 2.46 3.87
N ARG A 53 1.33 2.62 2.98
CA ARG A 53 1.62 3.90 2.31
C ARG A 53 2.10 3.68 0.88
N GLU A 54 1.93 4.69 0.04
CA GLU A 54 2.51 4.72 -1.29
C GLU A 54 4.00 5.06 -1.26
N PRO A 55 4.76 4.68 -2.30
CA PRO A 55 6.15 5.06 -2.43
C PRO A 55 6.29 6.55 -2.71
N SER A 56 7.23 7.19 -2.02
CA SER A 56 7.61 8.57 -2.32
C SER A 56 9.08 8.62 -2.76
N PRO A 57 9.39 9.12 -3.97
CA PRO A 57 10.75 9.16 -4.48
C PRO A 57 11.62 10.30 -3.88
N GLY A 58 11.04 11.17 -3.03
CA GLY A 58 11.77 12.26 -2.38
C GLY A 58 12.24 13.36 -3.33
N LEU A 59 13.20 14.19 -2.86
CA LEU A 59 13.67 15.39 -3.58
C LEU A 59 14.39 15.08 -4.90
N PHE A 60 15.15 13.98 -4.98
CA PHE A 60 15.92 13.60 -6.17
C PHE A 60 15.18 12.58 -7.04
N SER A 61 13.88 12.83 -7.22
CA SER A 61 13.01 12.09 -8.14
C SER A 61 13.19 12.56 -9.58
N THR A 62 12.79 11.71 -10.55
CA THR A 62 12.61 12.12 -11.95
C THR A 62 11.72 13.36 -12.07
N ASP A 63 10.74 13.52 -11.18
CA ASP A 63 9.85 14.69 -11.15
C ASP A 63 10.62 16.02 -10.92
N SER A 64 11.63 16.01 -10.04
CA SER A 64 12.44 17.21 -9.77
C SER A 64 13.36 17.59 -10.92
N LEU A 65 13.72 16.64 -11.79
CA LEU A 65 14.47 16.92 -13.03
C LEU A 65 13.59 17.63 -14.07
N TYR A 66 12.32 17.26 -14.19
CA TYR A 66 11.39 17.90 -15.13
C TYR A 66 10.84 19.25 -14.63
N ARG A 67 10.82 19.47 -13.31
CA ARG A 67 10.28 20.69 -12.69
C ARG A 67 11.26 21.33 -11.69
N PRO A 68 12.45 21.78 -12.14
CA PRO A 68 13.50 22.25 -11.23
C PRO A 68 13.09 23.49 -10.41
N TRP A 69 12.18 24.32 -10.91
CA TRP A 69 11.66 25.48 -10.17
C TRP A 69 10.90 25.11 -8.89
N MET A 70 10.43 23.86 -8.76
CA MET A 70 9.76 23.36 -7.55
C MET A 70 10.73 23.02 -6.41
N ILE A 71 12.03 22.95 -6.68
CA ILE A 71 13.04 22.57 -5.68
C ILE A 71 13.08 23.58 -4.54
N VAL A 72 13.16 24.88 -4.86
CA VAL A 72 13.24 25.95 -3.85
C VAL A 72 11.99 26.00 -2.96
N PRO A 73 10.74 26.02 -3.50
CA PRO A 73 9.54 25.91 -2.68
C PRO A 73 9.45 24.62 -1.86
N ARG A 74 9.88 23.46 -2.39
CA ARG A 74 9.87 22.18 -1.65
C ARG A 74 10.79 22.22 -0.44
N ILE A 75 11.97 22.83 -0.58
CA ILE A 75 12.93 22.96 0.52
C ILE A 75 12.39 23.92 1.59
N ILE A 76 11.81 25.05 1.18
CA ILE A 76 11.37 26.09 2.13
C ILE A 76 10.07 25.68 2.85
N PHE A 77 9.10 25.09 2.14
CA PHE A 77 7.75 24.90 2.67
C PHE A 77 7.38 23.44 2.96
N LEU A 78 8.12 22.45 2.45
CA LEU A 78 7.77 21.03 2.55
C LEU A 78 8.99 20.14 2.87
N PRO A 79 9.76 20.43 3.93
CA PRO A 79 10.98 19.67 4.24
C PRO A 79 10.72 18.18 4.49
N TRP A 80 9.52 17.82 4.98
CA TRP A 80 9.11 16.42 5.18
C TRP A 80 8.85 15.63 3.89
N CYS A 81 8.66 16.30 2.74
CA CYS A 81 8.52 15.63 1.45
C CYS A 81 9.86 15.28 0.79
N LEU A 82 10.98 15.72 1.37
CA LEU A 82 12.31 15.52 0.79
C LEU A 82 12.84 14.10 0.98
N ILE A 83 12.42 13.43 2.05
CA ILE A 83 12.92 12.11 2.43
C ILE A 83 12.16 11.04 1.65
N PRO A 84 12.84 10.26 0.79
CA PRO A 84 12.20 9.16 0.08
C PRO A 84 11.79 8.07 1.07
N HIS A 85 10.70 7.38 0.77
CA HIS A 85 10.29 6.19 1.52
C HIS A 85 9.66 5.16 0.61
N ASP A 86 9.84 3.90 1.02
CA ASP A 86 9.27 2.75 0.33
C ASP A 86 7.75 2.70 0.54
N GLY A 87 7.05 2.32 -0.52
CA GLY A 87 5.64 1.98 -0.48
C GLY A 87 5.40 0.58 0.12
N THR A 88 4.17 0.30 0.49
CA THR A 88 3.77 -0.99 1.05
C THR A 88 3.45 -1.98 -0.07
N ILE A 89 3.93 -3.21 0.07
CA ILE A 89 3.64 -4.32 -0.84
C ILE A 89 3.05 -5.48 -0.03
N ALA A 90 1.96 -6.06 -0.55
CA ALA A 90 1.44 -7.33 -0.07
C ALA A 90 1.99 -8.48 -0.93
N ALA A 91 2.57 -9.49 -0.28
CA ALA A 91 3.13 -10.64 -0.96
C ALA A 91 2.94 -11.93 -0.14
N ASP A 92 3.25 -13.08 -0.75
CA ASP A 92 3.30 -14.35 -0.03
C ASP A 92 4.60 -14.45 0.77
N THR A 93 4.50 -14.35 2.11
CA THR A 93 5.67 -14.36 3.00
C THR A 93 6.42 -15.68 3.04
N LYS A 94 5.86 -16.77 2.48
CA LYS A 94 6.61 -18.02 2.30
C LYS A 94 7.75 -17.85 1.28
N PHE A 95 7.57 -16.95 0.30
CA PHE A 95 8.56 -16.67 -0.74
C PHE A 95 9.28 -15.34 -0.50
N TYR A 96 8.58 -14.34 0.04
CA TYR A 96 9.11 -12.99 0.27
C TYR A 96 8.86 -12.59 1.73
N PRO A 97 9.79 -12.88 2.65
CA PRO A 97 9.66 -12.49 4.05
C PRO A 97 9.41 -11.00 4.22
N PHE A 98 8.80 -10.60 5.33
CA PHE A 98 8.63 -9.19 5.64
C PHE A 98 9.98 -8.46 5.63
N GLY A 99 9.99 -7.23 5.11
CA GLY A 99 11.20 -6.44 4.91
C GLY A 99 11.88 -6.65 3.54
N THR A 100 11.49 -7.66 2.76
CA THR A 100 11.93 -7.79 1.35
C THR A 100 11.60 -6.50 0.60
N ARG A 101 12.59 -5.88 -0.04
CA ARG A 101 12.40 -4.68 -0.86
C ARG A 101 12.23 -5.07 -2.32
N MET A 102 11.35 -4.39 -3.03
CA MET A 102 11.09 -4.65 -4.44
C MET A 102 11.01 -3.33 -5.22
N TYR A 103 11.62 -3.30 -6.39
CA TYR A 103 11.41 -2.21 -7.34
C TYR A 103 10.43 -2.65 -8.42
N VAL A 104 9.35 -1.90 -8.57
CA VAL A 104 8.29 -2.16 -9.53
C VAL A 104 8.21 -0.99 -10.52
N PRO A 105 8.52 -1.19 -11.82
CA PRO A 105 8.46 -0.14 -12.81
C PRO A 105 7.08 0.53 -12.90
N GLY A 106 7.05 1.85 -12.72
CA GLY A 106 5.84 2.67 -12.71
C GLY A 106 5.19 2.84 -11.33
N TYR A 107 5.62 2.10 -10.32
CA TYR A 107 5.20 2.27 -8.92
C TYR A 107 6.34 2.85 -8.09
N GLY A 108 7.54 2.29 -8.20
CA GLY A 108 8.73 2.70 -7.44
C GLY A 108 9.23 1.60 -6.52
N TRP A 109 9.96 2.00 -5.48
CA TRP A 109 10.45 1.10 -4.44
C TRP A 109 9.37 0.81 -3.41
N GLY A 110 9.16 -0.46 -3.10
CA GLY A 110 8.28 -0.87 -2.03
C GLY A 110 8.90 -1.96 -1.14
N ARG A 111 8.29 -2.17 0.01
CA ARG A 111 8.69 -3.15 1.01
C ARG A 111 7.53 -4.08 1.30
N VAL A 112 7.83 -5.38 1.41
CA VAL A 112 6.85 -6.38 1.83
C VAL A 112 6.54 -6.16 3.31
N GLU A 113 5.34 -5.63 3.57
CA GLU A 113 4.84 -5.35 4.92
C GLU A 113 3.46 -5.97 5.15
N ASP A 114 2.81 -6.44 4.08
CA ASP A 114 1.44 -6.94 4.15
C ASP A 114 1.27 -8.32 3.49
N ARG A 115 0.14 -8.96 3.77
CA ARG A 115 -0.23 -10.27 3.21
C ARG A 115 -1.70 -10.30 2.82
N GLY A 116 -1.96 -10.57 1.55
CA GLY A 116 -3.30 -10.81 1.05
C GLY A 116 -3.67 -12.30 1.08
N ARG A 117 -4.93 -12.63 1.39
CA ARG A 117 -5.43 -14.01 1.26
C ARG A 117 -5.38 -14.50 -0.19
N ALA A 118 -5.64 -13.61 -1.15
CA ALA A 118 -5.63 -13.90 -2.58
C ALA A 118 -4.24 -13.78 -3.23
N ILE A 119 -3.23 -13.30 -2.49
CA ILE A 119 -1.87 -13.07 -2.98
C ILE A 119 -1.00 -14.25 -2.54
N LYS A 120 -0.82 -15.21 -3.44
CA LYS A 120 -0.16 -16.50 -3.18
C LYS A 120 0.84 -16.84 -4.27
N GLY A 121 1.93 -17.49 -3.87
CA GLY A 121 3.01 -17.93 -4.75
C GLY A 121 4.07 -16.86 -5.06
N ALA A 122 5.11 -17.26 -5.77
CA ALA A 122 6.27 -16.42 -6.08
C ALA A 122 6.02 -15.37 -7.18
N HIS A 123 4.93 -15.47 -7.92
CA HIS A 123 4.72 -14.65 -9.12
C HIS A 123 3.60 -13.63 -9.00
N ARG A 124 3.07 -13.40 -7.80
CA ARG A 124 1.96 -12.46 -7.57
C ARG A 124 2.23 -11.57 -6.37
N ILE A 125 2.10 -10.26 -6.58
CA ILE A 125 2.21 -9.23 -5.54
C ILE A 125 1.09 -8.20 -5.70
N ASP A 126 0.74 -7.52 -4.62
CA ASP A 126 -0.25 -6.44 -4.59
C ASP A 126 0.41 -5.15 -4.10
N LEU A 127 0.19 -4.07 -4.83
CA LEU A 127 0.80 -2.76 -4.55
C LEU A 127 -0.23 -1.87 -3.87
N TYR A 128 0.18 -1.23 -2.77
CA TYR A 128 -0.72 -0.34 -2.06
C TYR A 128 -0.80 1.03 -2.76
N PHE A 129 -2.03 1.53 -2.91
CA PHE A 129 -2.31 2.89 -3.31
C PHE A 129 -3.17 3.59 -2.26
N ASN A 130 -2.98 4.89 -2.10
CA ASN A 130 -3.73 5.76 -1.21
C ASN A 130 -5.18 5.88 -1.70
N PHE A 131 -5.37 6.02 -3.02
CA PHE A 131 -6.68 6.20 -3.63
C PHE A 131 -7.13 4.98 -4.41
N HIS A 132 -8.43 4.64 -4.28
CA HIS A 132 -9.01 3.52 -5.01
C HIS A 132 -8.98 3.71 -6.53
N SER A 133 -9.15 4.94 -6.99
CA SER A 133 -9.09 5.30 -8.41
C SER A 133 -7.73 5.01 -9.02
N GLU A 134 -6.64 5.22 -8.29
CA GLU A 134 -5.27 4.91 -8.75
C GLU A 134 -5.02 3.41 -8.76
N ALA A 135 -5.50 2.67 -7.76
CA ALA A 135 -5.44 1.22 -7.77
C ALA A 135 -6.17 0.62 -8.98
N LEU A 136 -7.34 1.17 -9.34
CA LEU A 136 -8.08 0.76 -10.54
C LEU A 136 -7.33 1.11 -11.84
N GLN A 137 -6.75 2.31 -11.92
CA GLN A 137 -5.93 2.73 -13.06
C GLN A 137 -4.68 1.87 -13.22
N TRP A 138 -4.09 1.40 -12.12
CA TRP A 138 -3.04 0.40 -12.15
C TRP A 138 -3.56 -0.94 -12.68
N GLY A 139 -4.66 -1.46 -12.13
CA GLY A 139 -5.24 -2.72 -12.57
C GLY A 139 -4.29 -3.92 -12.45
N ARG A 140 -4.54 -4.98 -13.21
CA ARG A 140 -3.72 -6.21 -13.21
C ARG A 140 -2.77 -6.20 -14.39
N ARG A 141 -1.46 -6.25 -14.14
CA ARG A 141 -0.44 -6.21 -15.18
C ARG A 141 0.77 -7.05 -14.83
N LYS A 142 1.53 -7.49 -15.84
CA LYS A 142 2.82 -8.16 -15.63
C LYS A 142 3.95 -7.14 -15.71
N ARG A 143 4.82 -7.12 -14.70
CA ARG A 143 6.01 -6.27 -14.63
C ARG A 143 7.25 -7.10 -14.29
N ARG A 144 8.41 -6.62 -14.77
CA ARG A 144 9.72 -7.12 -14.35
C ARG A 144 10.05 -6.45 -13.03
N VAL A 145 10.03 -7.23 -11.95
CA VAL A 145 10.23 -6.73 -10.58
C VAL A 145 11.62 -7.13 -10.14
N THR A 146 12.37 -6.17 -9.62
CA THR A 146 13.67 -6.44 -8.99
C THR A 146 13.42 -6.70 -7.52
N VAL A 147 13.91 -7.82 -7.00
CA VAL A 147 13.71 -8.23 -5.60
C VAL A 147 15.05 -8.16 -4.87
N VAL A 148 15.03 -7.52 -3.70
CA VAL A 148 16.17 -7.41 -2.77
C VAL A 148 15.73 -8.06 -1.46
N PRO A 149 16.34 -9.20 -1.07
CA PRO A 149 16.04 -9.85 0.21
C PRO A 149 16.20 -8.88 1.40
N PRO A 150 15.51 -9.14 2.52
CA PRO A 150 15.77 -8.39 3.74
C PRO A 150 17.23 -8.61 4.16
N GLY A 151 17.87 -7.53 4.61
CA GLY A 151 19.22 -7.57 5.20
C GLY A 151 19.21 -8.06 6.64
#